data_AF-A0A9Q0R4M0-F1
#
_entry.id   AF-A0A9Q0R4M0-F1
#
_cell.length_a   1.000
_cell.length_b   1.000
_cell.length_c   1.000
_cell.angle_alpha   90.00
_cell.angle_beta   90.00
_cell.angle_gamma   90.00
#
_symmetry.space_group_name_H-M   'P 1'
#
loop_
_entity.id
_entity.type
_entity.pdbx_description
1 polymer ?
#
loop_
_entity_poly.entity_id
_entity_poly.type
_entity_poly.pdbx_seq_one_letter_code
_entity_poly.pdbx_strand_id
1 'polypeptide(L)'
;MDQVFQSILSHETKLKKSKGINIKMSVSKALELISKKLKTPQIQNSFGLINIENKEEIKIIELMDQIKQQILNSGLEDLTVKLTLMEAKQTPVTNEKNKVIKNTTDPENTWIVPKGNAEKVMVSEDEIEGAKVRTFIPKKWNGNVILFAHGFRPETETLGLVLTLDSNEPFIKKILKQGWIVAETSYRRNGRIIREAIQDLNNLRKYIMDHFGDISLCVIEGRSMGGCIATHIAEMYPDLYQGCVAIGAALLAKDDSNPLEFEYNPKIPLIFLTNQSELGTIQKYISKCKEQNKDQDIILPALWEVWREGHNLVSQKERFLAMNSLLEWITFQTNITVRSKNILIDYKRKSKSEEPLVSFDSNGLFVPVIQIDPVRSSFFLGLCSEDLAKIQIKINDYFWIKFNDKKVKVFYGTYPFFVSKGSWIAYDHPDGCICVSILDYYGVHFAAKQLGLEVHSQIFISKQD
;
A
#
# COMPACT_ATOMS: atom_id res chain seq x y z
N MET A 1 -21.15 -5.04 33.27
CA MET A 1 -21.32 -4.49 31.91
C MET A 1 -22.09 -3.16 31.92
N ASP A 2 -23.30 -3.11 32.48
CA ASP A 2 -24.08 -1.85 32.53
C ASP A 2 -23.35 -0.72 33.27
N GLN A 3 -22.63 -1.00 34.36
CA GLN A 3 -21.82 0.01 35.04
C GLN A 3 -20.65 0.54 34.19
N VAL A 4 -20.03 -0.31 33.35
CA VAL A 4 -18.95 0.09 32.43
C VAL A 4 -19.52 0.95 31.30
N PHE A 5 -20.65 0.54 30.73
CA PHE A 5 -21.36 1.27 29.68
C PHE A 5 -21.83 2.66 30.16
N GLN A 6 -22.40 2.75 31.38
CA GLN A 6 -22.83 4.01 31.98
C GLN A 6 -21.65 4.93 32.34
N SER A 7 -20.53 4.36 32.79
CA SER A 7 -19.30 5.12 33.07
C SER A 7 -18.74 5.78 31.80
N ILE A 8 -18.74 5.06 30.67
CA ILE A 8 -18.26 5.57 29.37
C ILE A 8 -19.19 6.66 28.81
N LEU A 9 -20.52 6.49 28.87
CA LEU A 9 -21.49 7.50 28.44
C LEU A 9 -21.39 8.80 29.26
N SER A 10 -21.18 8.68 30.57
CA SER A 10 -20.95 9.81 31.47
C SER A 10 -19.66 10.57 31.12
N HIS A 11 -18.60 9.86 30.76
CA HIS A 11 -17.33 10.44 30.32
C HIS A 11 -17.45 11.19 28.98
N GLU A 12 -18.14 10.61 28.00
CA GLU A 12 -18.39 11.24 26.68
C GLU A 12 -19.15 12.57 26.84
N THR A 13 -20.11 12.61 27.77
CA THR A 13 -20.92 13.80 28.05
C THR A 13 -20.10 14.93 28.70
N LYS A 14 -19.12 14.59 29.55
CA LYS A 14 -18.21 15.57 30.16
C LYS A 14 -17.23 16.17 29.14
N LEU A 15 -16.68 15.36 28.23
CA LEU A 15 -15.75 15.81 27.18
C LEU A 15 -16.41 16.76 26.17
N LYS A 16 -17.68 16.54 25.81
CA LYS A 16 -18.45 17.45 24.93
C LYS A 16 -18.63 18.84 25.53
N LYS A 17 -18.74 18.94 26.86
CA LYS A 17 -18.90 20.22 27.57
C LYS A 17 -17.59 21.00 27.73
N SER A 18 -16.44 20.32 27.86
CA SER A 18 -15.19 21.00 28.23
C SER A 18 -14.38 21.55 27.05
N LYS A 19 -14.49 20.99 25.83
CA LYS A 19 -13.58 21.35 24.72
C LYS A 19 -14.25 21.90 23.46
N GLY A 20 -15.58 22.02 23.39
CA GLY A 20 -16.28 22.46 22.17
C GLY A 20 -16.05 21.53 20.95
N ILE A 21 -15.42 20.37 21.15
CA ILE A 21 -15.18 19.37 20.11
C ILE A 21 -16.51 18.65 19.86
N ASN A 22 -17.01 18.79 18.64
CA ASN A 22 -18.20 18.11 18.18
C ASN A 22 -17.86 16.63 17.90
N ILE A 23 -17.60 15.83 18.96
CA ILE A 23 -17.53 14.37 18.89
C ILE A 23 -18.97 13.86 18.68
N LYS A 24 -19.54 14.13 17.50
CA LYS A 24 -20.83 13.58 17.12
C LYS A 24 -20.58 12.14 16.68
N MET A 25 -20.94 11.21 17.59
CA MET A 25 -21.66 9.98 17.22
C MET A 25 -20.84 8.74 16.79
N SER A 26 -19.70 8.41 17.42
CA SER A 26 -19.00 7.12 17.16
C SER A 26 -19.03 6.11 18.32
N VAL A 27 -18.70 6.52 19.55
CA VAL A 27 -18.53 5.59 20.70
C VAL A 27 -19.86 5.05 21.22
N SER A 28 -20.84 5.92 21.49
CA SER A 28 -22.17 5.52 21.97
C SER A 28 -22.89 4.54 21.00
N LYS A 29 -22.73 4.72 19.69
CA LYS A 29 -23.38 3.88 18.66
C LYS A 29 -22.66 2.53 18.45
N ALA A 30 -21.33 2.54 18.55
CA ALA A 30 -20.52 1.32 18.61
C ALA A 30 -20.91 0.45 19.80
N LEU A 31 -21.02 1.06 20.99
CA LEU A 31 -21.40 0.36 22.21
C LEU A 31 -22.85 -0.14 22.18
N GLU A 32 -23.78 0.60 21.56
CA GLU A 32 -25.17 0.15 21.35
C GLU A 32 -25.24 -1.10 20.44
N LEU A 33 -24.44 -1.14 19.36
CA LEU A 33 -24.35 -2.29 18.46
C LEU A 33 -23.70 -3.51 19.12
N ILE A 34 -22.65 -3.28 19.91
CA ILE A 34 -21.99 -4.31 20.71
C ILE A 34 -22.97 -4.88 21.74
N SER A 35 -23.70 -4.03 22.47
CA SER A 35 -24.74 -4.43 23.44
C SER A 35 -25.88 -5.23 22.80
N LYS A 36 -26.36 -4.82 21.61
CA LYS A 36 -27.41 -5.55 20.86
C LYS A 36 -26.96 -6.94 20.41
N LYS A 37 -25.69 -7.13 20.04
CA LYS A 37 -25.15 -8.43 19.61
C LYS A 37 -24.63 -9.31 20.75
N LEU A 38 -24.14 -8.74 21.86
CA LEU A 38 -23.71 -9.50 23.06
C LEU A 38 -24.84 -10.27 23.76
N LYS A 39 -26.10 -10.11 23.33
CA LYS A 39 -27.22 -10.95 23.78
C LYS A 39 -27.18 -12.39 23.24
N THR A 40 -26.22 -12.75 22.38
CA THR A 40 -26.00 -14.13 21.94
C THR A 40 -25.01 -14.85 22.88
N PRO A 41 -25.33 -16.03 23.46
CA PRO A 41 -24.52 -16.67 24.52
C PRO A 41 -23.05 -16.94 24.17
N GLN A 42 -22.74 -17.17 22.89
CA GLN A 42 -21.38 -17.45 22.41
C GLN A 42 -20.42 -16.25 22.55
N ILE A 43 -20.96 -15.02 22.58
CA ILE A 43 -20.14 -13.79 22.56
C ILE A 43 -19.79 -13.32 23.99
N GLN A 44 -20.63 -13.62 24.99
CA GLN A 44 -20.45 -13.15 26.38
C GLN A 44 -19.17 -13.67 27.04
N ASN A 45 -18.72 -14.89 26.71
CA ASN A 45 -17.51 -15.47 27.29
C ASN A 45 -16.20 -14.82 26.78
N SER A 46 -16.24 -14.09 25.66
CA SER A 46 -15.04 -13.53 25.03
C SER A 46 -14.61 -12.15 25.56
N PHE A 47 -15.49 -11.42 26.27
CA PHE A 47 -15.29 -10.00 26.64
C PHE A 47 -15.11 -9.76 28.15
N GLY A 48 -14.87 -10.80 28.94
CA GLY A 48 -14.92 -10.75 30.41
C GLY A 48 -13.89 -9.88 31.14
N LEU A 49 -12.93 -9.23 30.46
CA LEU A 49 -11.79 -8.57 31.12
C LEU A 49 -11.34 -7.30 30.40
N ILE A 50 -12.17 -6.25 30.42
CA ILE A 50 -11.74 -4.91 30.03
C ILE A 50 -11.62 -4.06 31.29
N ASN A 51 -10.39 -3.81 31.74
CA ASN A 51 -10.09 -3.05 32.94
C ASN A 51 -9.77 -1.58 32.58
N ILE A 52 -10.48 -0.61 33.17
CA ILE A 52 -10.38 0.81 32.82
C ILE A 52 -9.83 1.61 34.02
N GLU A 53 -8.50 1.74 34.17
CA GLU A 53 -7.87 2.43 35.33
C GLU A 53 -7.49 3.90 35.05
N ASN A 54 -8.16 4.87 35.68
CA ASN A 54 -8.17 6.34 35.41
C ASN A 54 -6.82 7.04 35.11
N LYS A 55 -6.55 7.39 33.83
CA LYS A 55 -5.74 8.52 33.31
C LYS A 55 -6.22 8.94 31.90
N GLU A 56 -6.07 10.21 31.56
CA GLU A 56 -6.85 10.99 30.58
C GLU A 56 -6.53 10.74 29.07
N GLU A 57 -7.54 10.94 28.21
CA GLU A 57 -7.61 10.94 26.73
C GLU A 57 -7.09 9.70 25.95
N ILE A 58 -5.97 9.10 26.34
CA ILE A 58 -5.31 7.99 25.63
C ILE A 58 -6.16 6.70 25.63
N LYS A 59 -6.99 6.54 26.66
CA LYS A 59 -7.74 5.30 26.87
C LYS A 59 -8.86 4.98 25.90
N ILE A 60 -9.53 5.98 25.31
CA ILE A 60 -10.72 5.66 24.50
C ILE A 60 -10.28 4.98 23.20
N ILE A 61 -9.16 5.43 22.63
CA ILE A 61 -8.56 4.82 21.44
C ILE A 61 -8.00 3.44 21.78
N GLU A 62 -7.27 3.31 22.89
CA GLU A 62 -6.75 2.01 23.35
C GLU A 62 -7.86 1.01 23.67
N LEU A 63 -8.96 1.46 24.28
CA LEU A 63 -10.14 0.66 24.58
C LEU A 63 -10.84 0.20 23.30
N MET A 64 -10.97 1.09 22.31
CA MET A 64 -11.51 0.75 21.00
C MET A 64 -10.63 -0.26 20.26
N ASP A 65 -9.31 -0.12 20.34
CA ASP A 65 -8.37 -1.08 19.77
C ASP A 65 -8.42 -2.43 20.51
N GLN A 66 -8.52 -2.45 21.84
CA GLN A 66 -8.71 -3.69 22.61
C GLN A 66 -10.01 -4.40 22.23
N ILE A 67 -11.11 -3.65 22.05
CA ILE A 67 -12.38 -4.18 21.58
C ILE A 67 -12.24 -4.74 20.15
N LYS A 68 -11.59 -4.00 19.23
CA LYS A 68 -11.32 -4.48 17.86
C LYS A 68 -10.49 -5.76 17.86
N GLN A 69 -9.46 -5.84 18.70
CA GLN A 69 -8.61 -7.04 18.82
C GLN A 69 -9.37 -8.24 19.40
N GLN A 70 -10.21 -8.04 20.41
CA GLN A 70 -11.06 -9.13 20.94
C GLN A 70 -12.12 -9.59 19.91
N ILE A 71 -12.65 -8.68 19.09
CA ILE A 71 -13.56 -9.03 17.98
C ILE A 71 -12.82 -9.80 16.88
N LEU A 72 -11.59 -9.41 16.54
CA LEU A 72 -10.76 -10.08 15.56
C LEU A 72 -10.41 -11.51 16.03
N ASN A 73 -10.02 -11.66 17.30
CA ASN A 73 -9.68 -12.96 17.90
C ASN A 73 -10.89 -13.89 18.11
N SER A 74 -12.12 -13.35 18.07
CA SER A 74 -13.36 -14.14 18.17
C SER A 74 -13.97 -14.51 16.81
N GLY A 75 -13.29 -14.18 15.69
CA GLY A 75 -13.75 -14.52 14.33
C GLY A 75 -14.94 -13.68 13.85
N LEU A 76 -15.22 -12.55 14.50
CA LEU A 76 -16.37 -11.67 14.21
C LEU A 76 -15.97 -10.48 13.32
N GLU A 77 -15.25 -10.75 12.23
CA GLU A 77 -14.61 -9.76 11.33
C GLU A 77 -15.58 -8.70 10.79
N ASP A 78 -16.82 -9.10 10.53
CA ASP A 78 -17.93 -8.24 10.07
C ASP A 78 -18.26 -7.10 11.05
N LEU A 79 -18.00 -7.31 12.34
CA LEU A 79 -18.21 -6.30 13.38
C LEU A 79 -17.05 -5.31 13.46
N THR A 80 -15.81 -5.79 13.29
CA THR A 80 -14.60 -4.94 13.21
C THR A 80 -14.71 -3.98 12.03
N VAL A 81 -15.18 -4.47 10.89
CA VAL A 81 -15.47 -3.65 9.70
C VAL A 81 -16.51 -2.58 10.03
N LYS A 82 -17.64 -2.94 10.64
CA LYS A 82 -18.69 -1.98 11.03
C LYS A 82 -18.23 -0.90 12.00
N LEU A 83 -17.34 -1.23 12.95
CA LEU A 83 -16.76 -0.27 13.89
C LEU A 83 -15.81 0.70 13.20
N THR A 84 -14.94 0.19 12.34
CA THR A 84 -14.00 0.99 11.52
C THR A 84 -14.75 1.97 10.60
N LEU A 85 -15.89 1.54 10.04
CA LEU A 85 -16.76 2.37 9.20
C LEU A 85 -17.45 3.53 9.94
N MET A 86 -17.71 3.39 11.23
CA MET A 86 -18.32 4.47 12.03
C MET A 86 -17.31 5.57 12.37
N GLU A 87 -16.03 5.24 12.49
CA GLU A 87 -14.94 6.20 12.64
C GLU A 87 -14.69 6.96 11.33
N ALA A 88 -14.71 6.27 10.19
CA ALA A 88 -14.53 6.86 8.85
C ALA A 88 -15.64 7.85 8.44
N LYS A 89 -16.83 7.79 9.08
CA LYS A 89 -17.93 8.75 8.86
C LYS A 89 -17.75 10.09 9.60
N GLN A 90 -16.66 10.28 10.36
CA GLN A 90 -16.31 11.59 10.88
C GLN A 90 -15.84 12.48 9.72
N THR A 91 -16.66 13.48 9.39
CA THR A 91 -16.33 14.55 8.44
C THR A 91 -14.91 15.08 8.73
N PRO A 92 -14.08 15.33 7.71
CA PRO A 92 -12.75 15.90 7.93
C PRO A 92 -12.90 17.22 8.68
N VAL A 93 -12.21 17.37 9.81
CA VAL A 93 -11.90 18.70 10.33
C VAL A 93 -11.03 19.34 9.26
N THR A 94 -11.61 20.25 8.47
CA THR A 94 -10.91 21.08 7.51
C THR A 94 -9.98 22.02 8.26
N ASN A 95 -8.80 21.52 8.64
CA ASN A 95 -7.70 22.38 9.04
C ASN A 95 -6.95 22.83 7.77
N GLU A 96 -6.55 24.09 7.75
CA GLU A 96 -5.84 24.78 6.65
C GLU A 96 -4.52 24.12 6.20
N LYS A 97 -4.12 22.99 6.80
CA LYS A 97 -3.02 22.12 6.37
C LYS A 97 -3.35 21.27 5.13
N ASN A 98 -4.62 21.23 4.69
CA ASN A 98 -5.10 20.48 3.51
C ASN A 98 -4.82 21.19 2.17
N LYS A 99 -3.60 21.67 1.94
CA LYS A 99 -3.19 22.03 0.57
C LYS A 99 -2.80 20.74 -0.15
N VAL A 100 -3.71 20.23 -1.00
CA VAL A 100 -3.33 19.38 -2.12
C VAL A 100 -2.15 20.06 -2.81
N ILE A 101 -1.03 19.35 -2.98
CA ILE A 101 0.13 19.91 -3.66
C ILE A 101 -0.28 20.14 -5.13
N LYS A 102 -0.68 21.37 -5.46
CA LYS A 102 -0.84 21.84 -6.83
C LYS A 102 0.57 22.01 -7.40
N ASN A 103 1.27 20.92 -7.69
CA ASN A 103 2.62 21.03 -8.20
C ASN A 103 2.58 21.54 -9.64
N THR A 104 3.05 22.77 -9.83
CA THR A 104 3.33 23.40 -11.13
C THR A 104 4.60 22.83 -11.77
N THR A 105 5.32 21.96 -11.07
CA THR A 105 6.53 21.25 -11.52
C THR A 105 6.34 19.73 -11.40
N ASP A 106 6.59 18.99 -12.48
CA ASP A 106 6.50 17.54 -12.50
C ASP A 106 7.55 16.91 -11.55
N PRO A 107 7.17 16.11 -10.53
CA PRO A 107 8.12 15.41 -9.64
C PRO A 107 9.15 14.56 -10.38
N GLU A 108 8.83 14.10 -11.60
CA GLU A 108 9.78 13.40 -12.45
C GLU A 108 10.99 14.26 -12.87
N ASN A 109 10.82 15.58 -12.86
CA ASN A 109 11.85 16.56 -13.25
C ASN A 109 12.68 17.09 -12.08
N THR A 110 12.33 16.76 -10.83
CA THR A 110 13.04 17.20 -9.62
C THR A 110 14.02 16.16 -9.08
N TRP A 111 14.28 15.09 -9.83
CA TRP A 111 15.25 14.06 -9.47
C TRP A 111 16.67 14.66 -9.38
N ILE A 112 17.31 14.56 -8.22
CA ILE A 112 18.62 15.21 -7.94
C ILE A 112 19.82 14.51 -8.58
N VAL A 113 19.64 13.31 -9.14
CA VAL A 113 20.72 12.57 -9.81
C VAL A 113 20.88 13.07 -11.27
N PRO A 114 22.11 13.27 -11.77
CA PRO A 114 22.37 13.80 -13.10
C PRO A 114 21.71 12.96 -14.21
N LYS A 115 20.96 13.60 -15.10
CA LYS A 115 20.28 12.96 -16.23
C LYS A 115 21.24 12.05 -17.01
N GLY A 116 20.99 10.74 -17.02
CA GLY A 116 21.60 9.81 -17.98
C GLY A 116 20.77 9.65 -19.25
N ASN A 117 21.41 9.17 -20.32
CA ASN A 117 20.79 8.96 -21.63
C ASN A 117 19.92 7.69 -21.64
N ALA A 118 18.81 7.75 -22.37
CA ALA A 118 17.94 6.59 -22.61
C ALA A 118 18.64 5.61 -23.55
N GLU A 119 19.16 4.51 -23.03
CA GLU A 119 19.87 3.49 -23.82
C GLU A 119 19.42 2.07 -23.42
N LYS A 120 19.77 1.09 -24.27
CA LYS A 120 19.40 -0.33 -24.14
C LYS A 120 19.79 -0.87 -22.75
N VAL A 121 18.81 -1.45 -22.05
CA VAL A 121 18.97 -2.09 -20.74
C VAL A 121 19.26 -3.57 -20.96
N MET A 122 20.29 -4.10 -20.30
CA MET A 122 20.54 -5.54 -20.25
C MET A 122 19.64 -6.15 -19.17
N VAL A 123 19.06 -7.31 -19.44
CA VAL A 123 18.27 -8.07 -18.47
C VAL A 123 19.03 -9.35 -18.17
N SER A 124 19.31 -9.59 -16.89
CA SER A 124 19.80 -10.88 -16.39
C SER A 124 18.69 -11.56 -15.61
N GLU A 125 18.47 -12.84 -15.86
CA GLU A 125 17.57 -13.71 -15.10
C GLU A 125 18.37 -14.92 -14.62
N ASP A 126 18.29 -15.23 -13.34
CA ASP A 126 19.12 -16.24 -12.71
C ASP A 126 18.41 -16.88 -11.51
N GLU A 127 19.06 -17.86 -10.87
CA GLU A 127 18.59 -18.48 -9.64
C GLU A 127 19.68 -18.52 -8.57
N ILE A 128 19.37 -18.03 -7.36
CA ILE A 128 20.28 -17.99 -6.22
C ILE A 128 19.63 -18.75 -5.07
N GLU A 129 20.20 -19.91 -4.70
CA GLU A 129 19.70 -20.73 -3.59
C GLU A 129 18.18 -21.07 -3.68
N GLY A 130 17.68 -21.31 -4.89
CA GLY A 130 16.26 -21.58 -5.15
C GLY A 130 15.38 -20.32 -5.28
N ALA A 131 15.93 -19.13 -5.04
CA ALA A 131 15.26 -17.86 -5.31
C ALA A 131 15.54 -17.40 -6.73
N LYS A 132 14.50 -17.19 -7.53
CA LYS A 132 14.64 -16.63 -8.88
C LYS A 132 14.89 -15.15 -8.79
N VAL A 133 15.78 -14.61 -9.61
CA VAL A 133 16.13 -13.20 -9.61
C VAL A 133 16.07 -12.62 -11.02
N ARG A 134 15.72 -11.34 -11.11
CA ARG A 134 15.88 -10.55 -12.33
C ARG A 134 16.51 -9.22 -12.01
N THR A 135 17.49 -8.87 -12.83
CA THR A 135 18.29 -7.67 -12.71
C THR A 135 18.24 -6.92 -14.03
N PHE A 136 17.81 -5.66 -13.98
CA PHE A 136 17.92 -4.71 -15.08
C PHE A 136 19.19 -3.90 -14.90
N ILE A 137 20.13 -4.05 -15.84
CA ILE A 137 21.44 -3.40 -15.81
C ILE A 137 21.48 -2.28 -16.85
N PRO A 138 21.69 -1.01 -16.43
CA PRO A 138 21.91 0.08 -17.36
C PRO A 138 23.31 -0.05 -17.99
N LYS A 139 23.47 0.40 -19.23
CA LYS A 139 24.76 0.32 -19.95
C LYS A 139 25.93 0.98 -19.19
N LYS A 140 25.66 2.06 -18.46
CA LYS A 140 26.62 2.75 -17.60
C LYS A 140 26.09 2.71 -16.17
N TRP A 141 26.40 1.64 -15.47
CA TRP A 141 26.11 1.52 -14.05
C TRP A 141 27.00 2.46 -13.25
N ASN A 142 26.41 3.20 -12.29
CA ASN A 142 27.11 4.16 -11.44
C ASN A 142 27.37 3.65 -10.02
N GLY A 143 27.27 2.34 -9.78
CA GLY A 143 27.43 1.73 -8.46
C GLY A 143 26.17 1.74 -7.61
N ASN A 144 25.07 2.37 -8.06
CA ASN A 144 23.83 2.44 -7.28
C ASN A 144 22.86 1.31 -7.64
N VAL A 145 22.18 0.77 -6.63
CA VAL A 145 21.27 -0.37 -6.73
C VAL A 145 20.00 -0.08 -5.97
N ILE A 146 18.85 -0.40 -6.59
CA ILE A 146 17.57 -0.55 -5.89
C ILE A 146 17.12 -2.01 -5.97
N LEU A 147 16.82 -2.59 -4.81
CA LEU A 147 16.19 -3.92 -4.74
C LEU A 147 14.72 -3.79 -4.36
N PHE A 148 13.88 -4.58 -5.00
CA PHE A 148 12.45 -4.64 -4.75
C PHE A 148 12.11 -5.83 -3.86
N ALA A 149 11.44 -5.55 -2.75
CA ALA A 149 10.87 -6.55 -1.86
C ALA A 149 9.36 -6.64 -2.09
N HIS A 150 8.90 -7.75 -2.66
CA HIS A 150 7.50 -7.94 -3.01
C HIS A 150 6.64 -8.31 -1.79
N GLY A 151 5.32 -8.16 -1.94
CA GLY A 151 4.34 -8.51 -0.91
C GLY A 151 4.14 -10.01 -0.73
N PHE A 152 3.20 -10.37 0.14
CA PHE A 152 2.83 -11.76 0.41
C PHE A 152 2.37 -12.47 -0.87
N ARG A 153 2.83 -13.72 -1.03
CA ARG A 153 2.38 -14.68 -2.04
C ARG A 153 1.96 -15.97 -1.34
N PRO A 154 0.79 -16.56 -1.66
CA PRO A 154 0.34 -17.79 -1.01
C PRO A 154 1.26 -18.98 -1.29
N GLU A 155 1.46 -19.85 -0.31
CA GLU A 155 2.29 -21.07 -0.44
C GLU A 155 1.78 -22.03 -1.51
N THR A 156 0.46 -22.02 -1.76
CA THR A 156 -0.19 -22.86 -2.77
C THR A 156 0.10 -22.42 -4.21
N GLU A 157 0.56 -21.18 -4.40
CA GLU A 157 0.97 -20.71 -5.71
C GLU A 157 2.32 -21.29 -6.09
N THR A 158 2.49 -21.60 -7.38
CA THR A 158 3.80 -22.00 -7.89
C THR A 158 4.82 -20.90 -7.60
N LEU A 159 6.07 -21.27 -7.28
CA LEU A 159 7.23 -20.39 -7.27
C LEU A 159 7.45 -19.82 -8.68
N GLY A 160 6.61 -18.86 -9.03
CA GLY A 160 6.58 -18.23 -10.31
C GLY A 160 7.77 -17.29 -10.42
N LEU A 161 8.45 -17.37 -11.56
CA LEU A 161 9.32 -16.31 -12.07
C LEU A 161 8.51 -15.05 -12.44
N VAL A 162 7.41 -14.78 -11.73
CA VAL A 162 6.59 -13.61 -11.97
C VAL A 162 7.22 -12.48 -11.18
N LEU A 163 8.36 -12.04 -11.68
CA LEU A 163 9.00 -10.81 -11.31
C LEU A 163 8.06 -9.70 -11.78
N THR A 164 7.63 -8.89 -10.82
CA THR A 164 6.62 -7.84 -11.01
C THR A 164 7.19 -6.63 -11.72
N LEU A 165 8.51 -6.49 -11.72
CA LEU A 165 9.19 -5.37 -12.35
C LEU A 165 9.04 -5.40 -13.87
N ASP A 166 8.46 -4.31 -14.39
CA ASP A 166 8.46 -3.95 -15.80
C ASP A 166 9.42 -2.78 -16.02
N SER A 167 10.45 -2.97 -16.85
CA SER A 167 11.38 -1.90 -17.22
C SER A 167 10.73 -0.70 -17.92
N ASN A 168 9.51 -0.87 -18.47
CA ASN A 168 8.74 0.19 -19.09
C ASN A 168 7.93 1.02 -18.08
N GLU A 169 7.78 0.53 -16.85
CA GLU A 169 7.16 1.29 -15.77
C GLU A 169 7.88 2.64 -15.61
N PRO A 170 7.18 3.80 -15.60
CA PRO A 170 7.83 5.12 -15.58
C PRO A 170 8.83 5.29 -14.45
N PHE A 171 8.52 4.74 -13.27
CA PHE A 171 9.42 4.73 -12.12
C PHE A 171 10.73 4.00 -12.42
N ILE A 172 10.65 2.72 -12.78
CA ILE A 172 11.81 1.87 -13.08
C ILE A 172 12.62 2.42 -14.25
N LYS A 173 11.95 2.85 -15.32
CA LYS A 173 12.58 3.45 -16.50
C LYS A 173 13.40 4.68 -16.14
N LYS A 174 12.92 5.52 -15.22
CA LYS A 174 13.67 6.69 -14.75
C LYS A 174 14.88 6.28 -13.92
N ILE A 175 14.73 5.32 -12.99
CA ILE A 175 15.85 4.81 -12.18
C ILE A 175 16.96 4.25 -13.08
N LEU A 176 16.60 3.43 -14.08
CA LEU A 176 17.54 2.87 -15.06
C LEU A 176 18.24 3.95 -15.88
N LYS A 177 17.51 4.96 -16.36
CA LYS A 177 18.09 6.12 -17.05
C LYS A 177 19.09 6.91 -16.20
N GLN A 178 19.00 6.79 -14.88
CA GLN A 178 19.90 7.45 -13.94
C GLN A 178 21.14 6.61 -13.63
N GLY A 179 21.32 5.48 -14.31
CA GLY A 179 22.49 4.62 -14.20
C GLY A 179 22.43 3.65 -13.02
N TRP A 180 21.26 3.44 -12.41
CA TRP A 180 21.08 2.48 -11.30
C TRP A 180 20.73 1.09 -11.82
N ILE A 181 21.26 0.05 -11.17
CA ILE A 181 20.72 -1.31 -11.31
C ILE A 181 19.39 -1.40 -10.56
N VAL A 182 18.43 -2.10 -11.16
CA VAL A 182 17.12 -2.39 -10.57
C VAL A 182 16.95 -3.91 -10.52
N ALA A 183 16.72 -4.49 -9.34
CA ALA A 183 16.59 -5.94 -9.22
C ALA A 183 15.45 -6.39 -8.29
N GLU A 184 14.93 -7.58 -8.53
CA GLU A 184 13.90 -8.24 -7.71
C GLU A 184 14.27 -9.71 -7.53
N THR A 185 13.86 -10.28 -6.40
CA THR A 185 13.91 -11.71 -6.10
C THR A 185 12.48 -12.24 -5.89
N SER A 186 12.21 -13.47 -6.31
CA SER A 186 10.96 -14.18 -5.96
C SER A 186 10.91 -14.64 -4.50
N TYR A 187 12.03 -14.49 -3.78
CA TYR A 187 12.39 -15.29 -2.61
C TYR A 187 12.49 -16.78 -2.94
N ARG A 188 13.11 -17.55 -2.04
CA ARG A 188 13.32 -19.00 -2.19
C ARG A 188 12.02 -19.81 -2.09
N ARG A 189 10.99 -19.24 -1.45
CA ARG A 189 9.64 -19.83 -1.33
C ARG A 189 8.56 -18.77 -1.11
N ASN A 190 7.31 -19.14 -1.39
CA ASN A 190 6.14 -18.33 -1.05
C ASN A 190 5.81 -18.46 0.45
N GLY A 191 4.90 -17.61 0.94
CA GLY A 191 4.48 -17.58 2.34
C GLY A 191 4.91 -16.32 3.09
N ARG A 192 4.68 -16.29 4.39
CA ARG A 192 5.10 -15.20 5.28
C ARG A 192 6.51 -15.45 5.80
N ILE A 193 7.51 -15.35 4.92
CA ILE A 193 8.87 -15.84 5.17
C ILE A 193 9.87 -14.73 5.44
N ILE A 194 9.58 -13.87 6.42
CA ILE A 194 10.26 -12.57 6.60
C ILE A 194 11.79 -12.73 6.71
N ARG A 195 12.28 -13.64 7.56
CA ARG A 195 13.72 -13.82 7.79
C ARG A 195 14.45 -14.38 6.56
N GLU A 196 13.86 -15.35 5.87
CA GLU A 196 14.43 -15.92 4.65
C GLU A 196 14.42 -14.92 3.51
N ALA A 197 13.35 -14.13 3.36
CA ALA A 197 13.26 -13.08 2.36
C ALA A 197 14.33 -11.99 2.54
N ILE A 198 14.68 -11.65 3.78
CA ILE A 198 15.83 -10.76 4.07
C ILE A 198 17.14 -11.40 3.58
N GLN A 199 17.34 -12.69 3.86
CA GLN A 199 18.53 -13.40 3.40
C GLN A 199 18.60 -13.45 1.87
N ASP A 200 17.48 -13.68 1.19
CA ASP A 200 17.41 -13.70 -0.27
C ASP A 200 17.73 -12.33 -0.90
N LEU A 201 17.36 -11.22 -0.24
CA LEU A 201 17.77 -9.88 -0.66
C LEU A 201 19.28 -9.66 -0.46
N ASN A 202 19.84 -10.13 0.66
CA ASN A 202 21.29 -10.07 0.90
C ASN A 202 22.07 -10.91 -0.14
N ASN A 203 21.55 -12.09 -0.47
CA ASN A 203 22.11 -12.95 -1.51
C ASN A 203 22.05 -12.29 -2.89
N LEU A 204 20.93 -11.64 -3.24
CA LEU A 204 20.80 -10.87 -4.48
C LEU A 204 21.78 -9.69 -4.53
N ARG A 205 21.92 -8.93 -3.43
CA ARG A 205 22.92 -7.86 -3.33
C ARG A 205 24.34 -8.39 -3.56
N LYS A 206 24.68 -9.52 -2.95
CA LYS A 206 25.97 -10.18 -3.14
C LYS A 206 26.18 -10.64 -4.58
N TYR A 207 25.17 -11.26 -5.19
CA TYR A 207 25.21 -11.65 -6.60
C TYR A 207 25.51 -10.46 -7.51
N ILE A 208 24.86 -9.30 -7.29
CA ILE A 208 25.13 -8.08 -8.06
C ILE A 208 26.59 -7.65 -7.91
N MET A 209 27.15 -7.71 -6.70
CA MET A 209 28.56 -7.39 -6.48
C MET A 209 29.49 -8.33 -7.24
N ASP A 210 29.25 -9.64 -7.11
CA ASP A 210 30.11 -10.68 -7.68
C ASP A 210 30.08 -10.67 -9.22
N HIS A 211 28.97 -10.26 -9.85
CA HIS A 211 28.79 -10.30 -11.31
C HIS A 211 28.97 -8.97 -12.02
N PHE A 212 28.68 -7.84 -11.36
CA PHE A 212 28.67 -6.53 -12.02
C PHE A 212 29.67 -5.52 -11.43
N GLY A 213 30.17 -5.73 -10.20
CA GLY A 213 31.17 -4.88 -9.55
C GLY A 213 30.70 -4.24 -8.23
N ASP A 214 31.49 -3.33 -7.66
CA ASP A 214 31.23 -2.79 -6.32
C ASP A 214 29.98 -1.90 -6.24
N ILE A 215 29.17 -2.13 -5.20
CA ILE A 215 27.98 -1.32 -4.91
C ILE A 215 28.39 -0.13 -4.03
N SER A 216 28.16 1.08 -4.53
CA SER A 216 28.35 2.33 -3.78
C SER A 216 27.13 2.69 -2.93
N LEU A 217 25.93 2.34 -3.40
CA LEU A 217 24.66 2.65 -2.74
C LEU A 217 23.63 1.55 -3.03
N CYS A 218 23.04 0.97 -1.98
CA CYS A 218 21.98 -0.01 -2.07
C CYS A 218 20.77 0.44 -1.24
N VAL A 219 19.61 0.58 -1.88
CA VAL A 219 18.34 0.89 -1.22
C VAL A 219 17.30 -0.18 -1.49
N ILE A 220 16.33 -0.31 -0.58
CA ILE A 220 15.17 -1.20 -0.74
C ILE A 220 13.91 -0.38 -1.00
N GLU A 221 13.10 -0.80 -1.97
CA GLU A 221 11.66 -0.47 -1.98
C GLU A 221 10.85 -1.73 -1.68
N GLY A 222 10.13 -1.71 -0.56
CA GLY A 222 9.31 -2.82 -0.10
C GLY A 222 7.82 -2.50 -0.16
N ARG A 223 6.99 -3.41 -0.68
CA ARG A 223 5.52 -3.25 -0.72
C ARG A 223 4.82 -4.27 0.15
N SER A 224 3.83 -3.85 0.95
CA SER A 224 3.07 -4.75 1.83
C SER A 224 4.00 -5.52 2.80
N MET A 225 4.01 -6.85 2.75
CA MET A 225 4.97 -7.70 3.44
C MET A 225 6.43 -7.33 3.13
N GLY A 226 6.73 -6.93 1.89
CA GLY A 226 8.04 -6.40 1.52
C GLY A 226 8.40 -5.11 2.28
N GLY A 227 7.42 -4.30 2.65
CA GLY A 227 7.62 -3.14 3.51
C GLY A 227 7.96 -3.53 4.97
N CYS A 228 7.40 -4.63 5.47
CA CYS A 228 7.81 -5.25 6.74
C CYS A 228 9.26 -5.73 6.67
N ILE A 229 9.62 -6.46 5.60
CA ILE A 229 10.99 -6.92 5.32
C ILE A 229 11.97 -5.74 5.25
N ALA A 230 11.63 -4.66 4.53
CA ALA A 230 12.46 -3.46 4.44
C ALA A 230 12.63 -2.76 5.80
N THR A 231 11.59 -2.77 6.65
CA THR A 231 11.65 -2.20 8.00
C THR A 231 12.63 -3.01 8.87
N HIS A 232 12.61 -4.34 8.81
CA HIS A 232 13.60 -5.18 9.51
C HIS A 232 15.01 -4.99 8.96
N ILE A 233 15.16 -4.86 7.64
CA ILE A 233 16.46 -4.54 7.03
C ILE A 233 17.02 -3.23 7.61
N ALA A 234 16.16 -2.24 7.80
CA ALA A 234 16.57 -0.95 8.36
C ALA A 234 17.04 -1.04 9.83
N GLU A 235 16.57 -2.02 10.60
CA GLU A 235 17.04 -2.29 11.97
C GLU A 235 18.33 -3.11 11.98
N MET A 236 18.43 -4.12 11.11
CA MET A 236 19.41 -5.21 11.26
C MET A 236 20.63 -5.11 10.34
N TYR A 237 20.56 -4.41 9.20
CA TYR A 237 21.61 -4.44 8.17
C TYR A 237 22.09 -3.05 7.72
N PRO A 238 22.48 -2.15 8.66
CA PRO A 238 22.95 -0.81 8.31
C PRO A 238 24.24 -0.79 7.47
N ASP A 239 25.06 -1.84 7.56
CA ASP A 239 26.31 -1.94 6.81
C ASP A 239 26.09 -2.37 5.34
N LEU A 240 24.93 -2.96 5.03
CA LEU A 240 24.64 -3.46 3.68
C LEU A 240 23.77 -2.48 2.88
N TYR A 241 22.86 -1.77 3.53
CA TYR A 241 21.89 -0.88 2.88
C TYR A 241 21.97 0.51 3.45
N GLN A 242 21.72 1.51 2.61
CA GLN A 242 21.79 2.92 3.03
C GLN A 242 20.40 3.52 3.25
N GLY A 243 19.32 2.84 2.84
CA GLY A 243 17.98 3.28 3.16
C GLY A 243 16.86 2.46 2.55
N CYS A 244 15.64 2.72 3.04
CA CYS A 244 14.45 1.95 2.69
C CYS A 244 13.23 2.86 2.44
N VAL A 245 12.47 2.55 1.40
CA VAL A 245 11.09 3.02 1.20
C VAL A 245 10.15 1.84 1.43
N ALA A 246 9.30 1.92 2.45
CA ALA A 246 8.32 0.92 2.81
C ALA A 246 6.92 1.43 2.45
N ILE A 247 6.35 0.91 1.36
CA ILE A 247 5.04 1.27 0.84
C ILE A 247 3.98 0.35 1.44
N GLY A 248 2.93 0.91 2.05
CA GLY A 248 1.82 0.14 2.62
C GLY A 248 2.29 -0.98 3.54
N ALA A 249 3.27 -0.69 4.41
CA ALA A 249 4.04 -1.72 5.11
C ALA A 249 3.16 -2.55 6.06
N ALA A 250 3.11 -3.86 5.82
CA ALA A 250 2.33 -4.80 6.62
C ALA A 250 3.12 -5.24 7.87
N LEU A 251 3.36 -4.33 8.82
CA LEU A 251 4.19 -4.59 10.02
C LEU A 251 3.58 -5.61 11.00
N LEU A 252 2.36 -6.09 10.74
CA LEU A 252 1.74 -7.19 11.48
C LEU A 252 1.94 -8.55 10.80
N ALA A 253 2.62 -8.60 9.65
CA ALA A 253 2.96 -9.85 8.98
C ALA A 253 3.95 -10.63 9.85
N LYS A 254 3.58 -11.86 10.23
CA LYS A 254 4.40 -12.76 11.03
C LYS A 254 4.63 -14.07 10.29
N ASP A 255 5.84 -14.57 10.41
CA ASP A 255 6.16 -15.97 10.13
C ASP A 255 5.85 -16.78 11.39
N ASP A 256 4.85 -17.65 11.34
CA ASP A 256 4.47 -18.48 12.50
C ASP A 256 5.54 -19.54 12.82
N SER A 257 6.36 -19.91 11.84
CA SER A 257 7.41 -20.92 11.97
C SER A 257 8.75 -20.32 12.43
N ASN A 258 9.02 -19.07 12.06
CA ASN A 258 10.28 -18.40 12.35
C ASN A 258 10.06 -16.90 12.63
N PRO A 259 9.38 -16.56 13.74
CA PRO A 259 8.94 -15.20 14.01
C PRO A 259 10.13 -14.25 14.12
N LEU A 260 9.96 -13.05 13.59
CA LEU A 260 10.89 -11.94 13.72
C LEU A 260 10.12 -10.75 14.28
N GLU A 261 10.54 -10.26 15.45
CA GLU A 261 9.91 -9.13 16.12
C GLU A 261 10.73 -7.86 15.87
N PHE A 262 10.05 -6.72 15.81
CA PHE A 262 10.72 -5.42 15.67
C PHE A 262 11.39 -5.02 16.98
N GLU A 263 12.62 -4.53 16.87
CA GLU A 263 13.31 -3.90 17.99
C GLU A 263 12.97 -2.41 18.11
N TYR A 264 12.39 -1.81 17.06
CA TYR A 264 12.02 -0.39 16.94
C TYR A 264 13.22 0.55 16.95
N ASN A 265 14.35 0.08 16.43
CA ASN A 265 15.64 0.76 16.47
C ASN A 265 16.31 0.95 15.08
N PRO A 266 15.58 1.46 14.06
CA PRO A 266 16.13 1.61 12.72
C PRO A 266 17.46 2.39 12.73
N LYS A 267 18.45 1.86 12.01
CA LYS A 267 19.83 2.34 11.94
C LYS A 267 20.17 3.03 10.62
N ILE A 268 19.25 3.00 9.66
CA ILE A 268 19.36 3.69 8.37
C ILE A 268 18.08 4.47 8.06
N PRO A 269 18.16 5.50 7.19
CA PRO A 269 17.00 6.20 6.66
C PRO A 269 15.86 5.27 6.23
N LEU A 270 14.74 5.36 6.94
CA LEU A 270 13.51 4.62 6.64
C LEU A 270 12.36 5.58 6.40
N ILE A 271 11.71 5.39 5.26
CA ILE A 271 10.52 6.12 4.87
C ILE A 271 9.35 5.16 4.77
N PHE A 272 8.26 5.51 5.44
CA PHE A 272 6.96 4.88 5.21
C PHE A 272 6.16 5.71 4.21
N LEU A 273 5.70 5.09 3.13
CA LEU A 273 4.74 5.66 2.19
C LEU A 273 3.39 4.97 2.38
N THR A 274 2.45 5.63 3.05
CA THR A 274 1.35 4.95 3.72
C THR A 274 0.00 5.53 3.33
N ASN A 275 -0.91 4.68 2.85
CA ASN A 275 -2.30 5.05 2.63
C ASN A 275 -3.01 5.33 3.96
N GLN A 276 -4.05 6.17 3.92
CA GLN A 276 -4.78 6.61 5.12
C GLN A 276 -5.28 5.44 6.00
N SER A 277 -5.78 4.38 5.36
CA SER A 277 -6.27 3.15 6.00
C SER A 277 -5.22 2.40 6.82
N GLU A 278 -3.93 2.68 6.61
CA GLU A 278 -2.82 1.89 7.13
C GLU A 278 -1.99 2.65 8.18
N LEU A 279 -2.35 3.91 8.49
CA LEU A 279 -1.55 4.81 9.31
C LEU A 279 -1.32 4.29 10.74
N GLY A 280 -2.31 3.65 11.36
CA GLY A 280 -2.28 3.29 12.78
C GLY A 280 -1.09 2.41 13.16
N THR A 281 -0.85 1.33 12.41
CA THR A 281 0.27 0.41 12.67
C THR A 281 1.62 1.12 12.48
N ILE A 282 1.75 1.97 11.46
CA ILE A 282 2.99 2.69 11.18
C ILE A 282 3.29 3.75 12.24
N GLN A 283 2.27 4.51 12.64
CA GLN A 283 2.39 5.50 13.71
C GLN A 283 2.80 4.84 15.03
N LYS A 284 2.26 3.64 15.34
CA LYS A 284 2.67 2.87 16.52
C LYS A 284 4.15 2.46 16.48
N TYR A 285 4.65 2.00 15.34
CA TYR A 285 6.06 1.68 15.17
C TYR A 285 6.95 2.92 15.40
N ILE A 286 6.61 4.06 14.78
CA ILE A 286 7.35 5.31 14.94
C ILE A 286 7.31 5.83 16.39
N SER A 287 6.17 5.72 17.08
CA SER A 287 6.05 6.10 18.49
C SER A 287 6.99 5.27 19.38
N LYS A 288 7.05 3.95 19.17
CA LYS A 288 8.00 3.09 19.89
C LYS A 288 9.46 3.45 19.60
N CYS A 289 9.80 3.76 18.35
CA CYS A 289 11.14 4.27 18.01
C CYS A 289 11.47 5.54 18.81
N LYS A 290 10.54 6.49 18.90
CA LYS A 290 10.71 7.75 19.65
C LYS A 290 10.87 7.52 21.15
N GLU A 291 10.11 6.58 21.71
CA GLU A 291 10.20 6.22 23.13
C GLU A 291 11.58 5.68 23.47
N GLN A 292 12.15 4.84 22.59
CA GLN A 292 13.48 4.23 22.77
C GLN A 292 14.66 5.15 22.41
N ASN A 293 14.47 6.13 21.52
CA ASN A 293 15.53 7.01 21.02
C ASN A 293 16.15 7.94 22.08
N LYS A 294 15.71 7.88 23.34
CA LYS A 294 16.33 8.64 24.43
C LYS A 294 17.70 8.09 24.82
N ASP A 295 17.94 6.80 24.58
CA ASP A 295 19.12 6.07 25.07
C ASP A 295 19.92 5.37 23.95
N GLN A 296 19.51 5.52 22.69
CA GLN A 296 20.10 4.83 21.55
C GLN A 296 20.28 5.75 20.34
N ASP A 297 21.24 5.44 19.48
CA ASP A 297 21.38 6.06 18.15
C ASP A 297 20.33 5.47 17.20
N ILE A 298 19.09 5.95 17.28
CA ILE A 298 17.98 5.53 16.41
C ILE A 298 17.71 6.61 15.37
N ILE A 299 17.72 6.20 14.11
CA ILE A 299 17.33 7.04 12.98
C ILE A 299 15.81 7.02 12.85
N LEU A 300 15.14 8.01 13.45
CA LEU A 300 13.67 8.08 13.44
C LEU A 300 13.10 8.04 12.00
N PRO A 301 12.17 7.10 11.70
CA PRO A 301 11.57 7.03 10.38
C PRO A 301 10.78 8.29 10.00
N ALA A 302 10.67 8.55 8.71
CA ALA A 302 9.76 9.55 8.16
C ALA A 302 8.47 8.89 7.64
N LEU A 303 7.35 9.61 7.73
CA LEU A 303 6.03 9.16 7.30
C LEU A 303 5.51 10.06 6.18
N TRP A 304 5.38 9.51 4.99
CA TRP A 304 4.65 10.12 3.89
C TRP A 304 3.25 9.54 3.77
N GLU A 305 2.29 10.36 4.14
CA GLU A 305 0.90 9.99 4.12
C GLU A 305 0.35 10.21 2.71
N VAL A 306 -0.42 9.24 2.22
CA VAL A 306 -1.22 9.37 1.01
C VAL A 306 -2.66 9.29 1.46
N TRP A 307 -3.34 10.45 1.49
CA TRP A 307 -4.74 10.57 1.93
C TRP A 307 -5.72 10.01 0.90
N ARG A 308 -5.57 8.71 0.64
CA ARG A 308 -6.35 7.86 -0.24
C ARG A 308 -6.48 6.52 0.48
N GLU A 309 -7.71 6.01 0.57
CA GLU A 309 -7.99 4.68 1.09
C GLU A 309 -7.40 3.61 0.16
N GLY A 310 -6.74 2.60 0.73
CA GLY A 310 -6.17 1.51 -0.06
C GLY A 310 -5.04 0.77 0.63
N HIS A 311 -4.47 -0.20 -0.09
CA HIS A 311 -3.28 -0.94 0.31
C HIS A 311 -2.26 -0.91 -0.82
N ASN A 312 -1.11 -0.26 -0.61
CA ASN A 312 -0.13 0.08 -1.65
C ASN A 312 -0.71 0.92 -2.81
N LEU A 313 -1.83 1.61 -2.60
CA LEU A 313 -2.53 2.38 -3.63
C LEU A 313 -1.88 3.76 -3.76
N VAL A 314 -0.70 3.77 -4.38
CA VAL A 314 0.16 4.94 -4.58
C VAL A 314 0.51 5.08 -6.06
N SER A 315 0.59 6.32 -6.54
CA SER A 315 1.01 6.67 -7.90
C SER A 315 2.52 6.55 -8.07
N GLN A 316 2.98 6.51 -9.32
CA GLN A 316 4.41 6.62 -9.63
C GLN A 316 5.02 7.91 -9.11
N LYS A 317 4.28 9.02 -9.18
CA LYS A 317 4.76 10.33 -8.73
C LYS A 317 4.91 10.38 -7.21
N GLU A 318 4.02 9.75 -6.45
CA GLU A 318 4.14 9.59 -5.00
C GLU A 318 5.36 8.73 -4.64
N ARG A 319 5.61 7.63 -5.39
CA ARG A 319 6.83 6.82 -5.24
C ARG A 319 8.09 7.62 -5.52
N PHE A 320 8.11 8.43 -6.58
CA PHE A 320 9.24 9.31 -6.89
C PHE A 320 9.51 10.33 -5.78
N LEU A 321 8.47 10.95 -5.22
CA LEU A 321 8.64 11.87 -4.09
C LEU A 321 9.25 11.17 -2.88
N ALA A 322 8.80 9.94 -2.59
CA ALA A 322 9.36 9.16 -1.50
C ALA A 322 10.83 8.79 -1.74
N MET A 323 11.14 8.26 -2.92
CA MET A 323 12.51 7.91 -3.29
C MET A 323 13.44 9.13 -3.29
N ASN A 324 13.01 10.26 -3.87
CA ASN A 324 13.81 11.49 -3.88
C ASN A 324 14.16 11.96 -2.47
N SER A 325 13.17 12.01 -1.59
CA SER A 325 13.41 12.45 -0.22
C SER A 325 14.25 11.44 0.58
N LEU A 326 14.22 10.13 0.24
CA LEU A 326 15.19 9.16 0.77
C LEU A 326 16.61 9.48 0.30
N LEU A 327 16.81 9.71 -1.00
CA LEU A 327 18.12 9.98 -1.59
C LEU A 327 18.70 11.31 -1.08
N GLU A 328 17.88 12.34 -0.90
CA GLU A 328 18.28 13.59 -0.25
C GLU A 328 18.75 13.34 1.19
N TRP A 329 18.00 12.53 1.94
CA TRP A 329 18.37 12.17 3.31
C TRP A 329 19.75 11.48 3.35
N ILE A 330 19.96 10.47 2.51
CA ILE A 330 21.22 9.72 2.42
C ILE A 330 22.37 10.64 1.97
N THR A 331 22.18 11.37 0.87
CA THR A 331 23.24 12.17 0.22
C THR A 331 23.75 13.28 1.14
N PHE A 332 22.84 13.98 1.81
CA PHE A 332 23.22 15.10 2.67
C PHE A 332 23.49 14.66 4.12
N GLN A 333 23.32 13.38 4.44
CA GLN A 333 23.47 12.82 5.80
C GLN A 333 22.71 13.65 6.84
N THR A 334 21.54 14.15 6.45
CA THR A 334 20.75 15.08 7.28
C THR A 334 19.80 14.33 8.20
N ASN A 335 19.13 15.05 9.09
CA ASN A 335 17.87 14.59 9.66
C ASN A 335 16.72 15.27 8.90
N ILE A 336 15.74 14.50 8.41
CA ILE A 336 14.56 15.09 7.78
C ILE A 336 13.82 15.93 8.83
N THR A 337 13.82 17.24 8.64
CA THR A 337 13.16 18.21 9.53
C THR A 337 11.64 17.98 9.58
N VAL A 338 11.05 17.58 8.46
CA VAL A 338 9.62 17.22 8.33
C VAL A 338 9.46 15.69 8.38
N ARG A 339 9.26 15.15 9.58
CA ARG A 339 9.09 13.71 9.80
C ARG A 339 7.73 13.15 9.37
N SER A 340 6.71 13.99 9.18
CA SER A 340 5.46 13.60 8.52
C SER A 340 4.97 14.68 7.57
N LYS A 341 4.56 14.29 6.35
CA LYS A 341 3.83 15.16 5.41
C LYS A 341 2.87 14.33 4.56
N ASN A 342 1.71 14.91 4.23
CA ASN A 342 0.82 14.38 3.21
C ASN A 342 1.40 14.70 1.82
N ILE A 343 1.54 13.68 0.97
CA ILE A 343 2.06 13.80 -0.39
C ILE A 343 1.06 13.36 -1.46
N LEU A 344 -0.23 13.28 -1.11
CA LEU A 344 -1.30 12.94 -2.04
C LEU A 344 -1.18 13.75 -3.34
N ILE A 345 -1.05 13.02 -4.44
CA ILE A 345 -1.16 13.56 -5.80
C ILE A 345 -2.53 13.18 -6.34
N ASP A 346 -3.35 14.21 -6.56
CA ASP A 346 -4.62 14.08 -7.27
C ASP A 346 -4.32 14.09 -8.77
N TYR A 347 -4.09 12.92 -9.35
CA TYR A 347 -3.93 12.78 -10.78
C TYR A 347 -5.30 12.89 -11.45
N LYS A 348 -5.71 14.13 -11.73
CA LYS A 348 -6.76 14.38 -12.71
C LYS A 348 -6.13 14.25 -14.09
N ARG A 349 -6.34 13.12 -14.77
CA ARG A 349 -6.05 13.04 -16.20
C ARG A 349 -6.93 14.11 -16.88
N LYS A 350 -6.39 15.30 -17.12
CA LYS A 350 -7.03 16.23 -18.05
C LYS A 350 -7.03 15.49 -19.39
N SER A 351 -8.19 15.34 -20.03
CA SER A 351 -8.35 14.66 -21.33
C SER A 351 -7.62 15.38 -22.50
N LYS A 352 -6.57 16.16 -22.21
CA LYS A 352 -5.83 16.96 -23.16
C LYS A 352 -4.45 16.34 -23.33
N SER A 353 -4.27 15.51 -24.36
CA SER A 353 -3.28 15.74 -25.44
C SER A 353 -2.81 14.48 -26.20
N GLU A 354 -3.34 13.30 -25.91
CA GLU A 354 -3.15 12.12 -26.79
C GLU A 354 -4.54 11.58 -27.09
N GLU A 355 -4.81 11.20 -28.34
CA GLU A 355 -6.13 10.84 -28.86
C GLU A 355 -6.90 9.95 -27.86
N PRO A 356 -8.22 10.13 -27.70
CA PRO A 356 -8.97 9.28 -26.79
C PRO A 356 -8.79 7.83 -27.25
N LEU A 357 -8.12 7.02 -26.43
CA LEU A 357 -8.08 5.56 -26.57
C LEU A 357 -9.49 4.94 -26.50
N VAL A 358 -10.53 5.76 -26.36
CA VAL A 358 -11.92 5.39 -26.12
C VAL A 358 -12.76 5.79 -27.32
N SER A 359 -13.43 4.84 -27.95
CA SER A 359 -14.47 5.12 -28.95
C SER A 359 -15.85 4.89 -28.36
N PHE A 360 -16.75 5.85 -28.51
CA PHE A 360 -18.11 5.81 -27.97
C PHE A 360 -19.09 5.23 -28.99
N ASP A 361 -20.05 4.46 -28.50
CA ASP A 361 -21.24 4.01 -29.23
C ASP A 361 -22.50 4.45 -28.43
N SER A 362 -23.70 4.36 -29.01
CA SER A 362 -24.95 4.78 -28.36
C SER A 362 -25.22 4.05 -27.03
N ASN A 363 -24.60 2.88 -26.83
CA ASN A 363 -24.86 1.98 -25.70
C ASN A 363 -23.65 1.75 -24.79
N GLY A 364 -22.48 2.34 -25.08
CA GLY A 364 -21.26 2.04 -24.34
C GLY A 364 -19.99 2.66 -24.91
N LEU A 365 -18.85 2.09 -24.55
CA LEU A 365 -17.54 2.54 -25.01
C LEU A 365 -16.55 1.39 -25.19
N PHE A 366 -15.76 1.44 -26.26
CA PHE A 366 -14.65 0.52 -26.49
C PHE A 366 -13.36 1.12 -25.94
N VAL A 367 -12.55 0.30 -25.27
CA VAL A 367 -11.33 0.74 -24.59
C VAL A 367 -10.24 -0.32 -24.69
N PRO A 368 -8.97 0.07 -24.91
CA PRO A 368 -7.86 -0.84 -24.78
C PRO A 368 -7.55 -1.17 -23.33
N VAL A 369 -7.15 -2.41 -23.12
CA VAL A 369 -6.30 -2.81 -22.00
C VAL A 369 -4.92 -2.20 -22.22
N ILE A 370 -4.46 -1.34 -21.31
CA ILE A 370 -3.15 -0.66 -21.42
C ILE A 370 -2.04 -1.38 -20.66
N GLN A 371 -2.39 -2.20 -19.67
CA GLN A 371 -1.44 -2.96 -18.86
C GLN A 371 -2.16 -4.13 -18.19
N ILE A 372 -1.42 -5.20 -17.91
CA ILE A 372 -1.86 -6.35 -17.12
C ILE A 372 -0.80 -6.60 -16.03
N ASP A 373 -1.23 -6.69 -14.78
CA ASP A 373 -0.39 -7.08 -13.66
C ASP A 373 0.08 -8.53 -13.85
N PRO A 374 1.39 -8.81 -13.84
CA PRO A 374 1.89 -10.13 -14.22
C PRO A 374 1.54 -11.21 -13.18
N VAL A 375 1.29 -10.84 -11.91
CA VAL A 375 1.02 -11.78 -10.80
C VAL A 375 -0.46 -12.07 -10.64
N ARG A 376 -1.27 -11.02 -10.42
CA ARG A 376 -2.71 -11.11 -10.17
C ARG A 376 -3.53 -10.97 -11.44
N SER A 377 -2.91 -10.71 -12.59
CA SER A 377 -3.62 -10.45 -13.85
C SER A 377 -4.77 -9.45 -13.71
N SER A 378 -4.71 -8.52 -12.74
CA SER A 378 -5.52 -7.31 -12.73
C SER A 378 -5.14 -6.52 -13.97
N PHE A 379 -6.08 -5.83 -14.60
CA PHE A 379 -5.80 -5.12 -15.84
C PHE A 379 -6.25 -3.67 -15.76
N PHE A 380 -5.53 -2.83 -16.48
CA PHE A 380 -5.70 -1.39 -16.46
C PHE A 380 -6.27 -0.95 -17.80
N LEU A 381 -7.23 -0.05 -17.75
CA LEU A 381 -7.97 0.42 -18.91
C LEU A 381 -7.49 1.81 -19.31
N GLY A 382 -7.43 2.07 -20.62
CA GLY A 382 -7.05 3.36 -21.20
C GLY A 382 -8.01 4.53 -20.95
N LEU A 383 -8.89 4.43 -19.95
CA LEU A 383 -9.97 5.37 -19.62
C LEU A 383 -9.84 5.89 -18.18
N CYS A 384 -10.45 7.03 -17.87
CA CYS A 384 -10.58 7.55 -16.50
C CYS A 384 -12.05 7.63 -16.03
N SER A 385 -12.27 7.99 -14.77
CA SER A 385 -13.61 8.06 -14.17
C SER A 385 -14.54 9.04 -14.90
N GLU A 386 -14.01 10.12 -15.48
CA GLU A 386 -14.76 11.04 -16.33
C GLU A 386 -15.29 10.38 -17.61
N ASP A 387 -14.60 9.37 -18.16
CA ASP A 387 -15.07 8.62 -19.33
C ASP A 387 -16.23 7.68 -18.97
N LEU A 388 -16.14 6.99 -17.82
CA LEU A 388 -17.25 6.19 -17.29
C LEU A 388 -18.50 7.05 -17.03
N ALA A 389 -18.30 8.27 -16.52
CA ALA A 389 -19.40 9.20 -16.25
C ALA A 389 -20.16 9.61 -17.52
N LYS A 390 -19.51 9.65 -18.71
CA LYS A 390 -20.17 9.97 -19.99
C LYS A 390 -21.23 8.93 -20.38
N ILE A 391 -21.04 7.66 -19.99
CA ILE A 391 -22.03 6.59 -20.14
C ILE A 391 -22.81 6.32 -18.84
N GLN A 392 -22.85 7.32 -17.96
CA GLN A 392 -23.61 7.35 -16.71
C GLN A 392 -23.22 6.28 -15.69
N ILE A 393 -22.03 5.70 -15.76
CA ILE A 393 -21.50 4.81 -14.73
C ILE A 393 -20.87 5.68 -13.63
N LYS A 394 -21.29 5.50 -12.38
CA LYS A 394 -20.79 6.22 -11.22
C LYS A 394 -20.22 5.25 -10.19
N ILE A 395 -19.46 5.79 -9.24
CA ILE A 395 -19.02 5.00 -8.09
C ILE A 395 -20.23 4.39 -7.36
N ASN A 396 -20.09 3.14 -6.94
CA ASN A 396 -21.12 2.24 -6.42
C ASN A 396 -22.13 1.69 -7.45
N ASP A 397 -21.95 1.95 -8.75
CA ASP A 397 -22.71 1.27 -9.80
C ASP A 397 -22.08 -0.08 -10.19
N TYR A 398 -22.87 -0.90 -10.85
CA TYR A 398 -22.38 -2.04 -11.63
C TYR A 398 -22.37 -1.69 -13.12
N PHE A 399 -21.41 -2.25 -13.84
CA PHE A 399 -21.35 -2.19 -15.30
C PHE A 399 -20.89 -3.53 -15.86
N TRP A 400 -20.96 -3.67 -17.19
CA TRP A 400 -20.54 -4.88 -17.89
C TRP A 400 -19.27 -4.64 -18.68
N ILE A 401 -18.36 -5.61 -18.62
CA ILE A 401 -17.23 -5.74 -19.54
C ILE A 401 -17.53 -6.91 -20.47
N LYS A 402 -17.42 -6.68 -21.77
CA LYS A 402 -17.54 -7.71 -22.82
C LYS A 402 -16.25 -7.79 -23.61
N PHE A 403 -15.79 -9.01 -23.88
CA PHE A 403 -14.66 -9.29 -24.75
C PHE A 403 -14.89 -10.64 -25.44
N ASN A 404 -14.90 -10.66 -26.77
CA ASN A 404 -15.32 -11.80 -27.57
C ASN A 404 -16.69 -12.35 -27.11
N ASP A 405 -16.78 -13.64 -26.80
CA ASP A 405 -17.95 -14.34 -26.28
C ASP A 405 -18.12 -14.22 -24.76
N LYS A 406 -17.14 -13.63 -24.06
CA LYS A 406 -17.13 -13.53 -22.60
C LYS A 406 -17.68 -12.20 -22.13
N LYS A 407 -18.35 -12.25 -20.97
CA LYS A 407 -18.99 -11.10 -20.34
C LYS A 407 -18.97 -11.22 -18.83
N VAL A 408 -18.63 -10.14 -18.13
CA VAL A 408 -18.57 -10.09 -16.67
C VAL A 408 -19.21 -8.82 -16.12
N LYS A 409 -19.87 -8.95 -14.96
CA LYS A 409 -20.48 -7.83 -14.24
C LYS A 409 -19.50 -7.31 -13.20
N VAL A 410 -19.16 -6.03 -13.27
CA VAL A 410 -18.10 -5.39 -12.49
C VAL A 410 -18.70 -4.33 -11.58
N PHE A 411 -18.35 -4.36 -10.29
CA PHE A 411 -18.70 -3.31 -9.34
C PHE A 411 -17.68 -2.19 -9.37
N TYR A 412 -18.08 -0.96 -9.70
CA TYR A 412 -17.19 0.20 -9.63
C TYR A 412 -17.22 0.82 -8.24
N GLY A 413 -16.10 0.85 -7.53
CA GLY A 413 -16.05 1.31 -6.15
C GLY A 413 -14.69 1.83 -5.71
N THR A 414 -14.57 2.12 -4.42
CA THR A 414 -13.32 2.47 -3.75
C THR A 414 -13.05 1.50 -2.62
N TYR A 415 -11.79 1.42 -2.19
CA TYR A 415 -11.42 0.68 -1.00
C TYR A 415 -12.01 1.35 0.27
N PRO A 416 -12.46 0.56 1.28
CA PRO A 416 -12.71 -0.88 1.21
C PRO A 416 -13.94 -1.21 0.36
N PHE A 417 -13.87 -2.29 -0.42
CA PHE A 417 -14.96 -2.69 -1.32
C PHE A 417 -16.06 -3.45 -0.54
N PHE A 418 -17.30 -2.99 -0.65
CA PHE A 418 -18.47 -3.62 0.00
C PHE A 418 -19.16 -4.64 -0.91
N VAL A 419 -18.39 -5.60 -1.43
CA VAL A 419 -18.88 -6.73 -2.23
C VAL A 419 -18.28 -8.03 -1.71
N SER A 420 -18.90 -9.17 -2.04
CA SER A 420 -18.40 -10.47 -1.62
C SER A 420 -17.04 -10.79 -2.23
N LYS A 421 -16.22 -11.56 -1.52
CA LYS A 421 -15.00 -12.17 -2.06
C LYS A 421 -15.33 -12.88 -3.39
N GLY A 422 -14.44 -12.75 -4.38
CA GLY A 422 -14.61 -13.30 -5.73
C GLY A 422 -15.43 -12.40 -6.67
N SER A 423 -15.93 -11.25 -6.21
CA SER A 423 -16.62 -10.29 -7.08
C SER A 423 -15.63 -9.55 -7.97
N TRP A 424 -16.03 -9.28 -9.21
CA TRP A 424 -15.30 -8.37 -10.09
C TRP A 424 -15.47 -6.94 -9.61
N ILE A 425 -14.35 -6.23 -9.48
CA ILE A 425 -14.30 -4.85 -9.01
C ILE A 425 -13.53 -3.99 -10.00
N ALA A 426 -13.90 -2.72 -10.08
CA ALA A 426 -13.15 -1.67 -10.73
C ALA A 426 -12.95 -0.51 -9.77
N TYR A 427 -11.84 0.21 -9.90
CA TYR A 427 -11.53 1.39 -9.10
C TYR A 427 -10.57 2.32 -9.81
N ASP A 428 -10.54 3.57 -9.35
CA ASP A 428 -9.61 4.58 -9.85
C ASP A 428 -8.18 4.25 -9.40
N HIS A 429 -7.32 3.94 -10.36
CA HIS A 429 -5.90 3.80 -10.10
C HIS A 429 -5.27 5.19 -9.99
N PRO A 430 -4.34 5.42 -9.04
CA PRO A 430 -3.76 6.74 -8.79
C PRO A 430 -2.91 7.30 -9.94
N ASP A 431 -2.58 6.49 -10.95
CA ASP A 431 -1.93 6.94 -12.19
C ASP A 431 -2.93 7.38 -13.29
N GLY A 432 -4.22 7.56 -12.96
CA GLY A 432 -5.20 8.16 -13.87
C GLY A 432 -5.86 7.19 -14.85
N CYS A 433 -5.94 5.92 -14.49
CA CYS A 433 -6.62 4.88 -15.25
C CYS A 433 -7.60 4.11 -14.35
N ILE A 434 -8.46 3.28 -14.95
CA ILE A 434 -9.29 2.33 -14.20
C ILE A 434 -8.57 0.99 -14.09
N CYS A 435 -8.41 0.50 -12.87
CA CYS A 435 -7.97 -0.86 -12.61
C CYS A 435 -9.19 -1.77 -12.44
N VAL A 436 -9.17 -2.94 -13.08
CA VAL A 436 -10.16 -4.00 -12.92
C VAL A 436 -9.49 -5.24 -12.32
N SER A 437 -10.13 -5.81 -11.31
CA SER A 437 -9.62 -6.98 -10.58
C SER A 437 -10.77 -7.84 -10.06
N ILE A 438 -10.42 -8.93 -9.38
CA ILE A 438 -11.35 -9.73 -8.60
C ILE A 438 -10.98 -9.58 -7.13
N LEU A 439 -11.96 -9.26 -6.28
CA LEU A 439 -11.74 -8.99 -4.87
C LEU A 439 -11.35 -10.29 -4.13
N ASP A 440 -10.08 -10.40 -3.75
CA ASP A 440 -9.59 -11.39 -2.79
C ASP A 440 -8.41 -10.84 -2.01
N TYR A 441 -8.49 -10.95 -0.69
CA TYR A 441 -7.50 -10.43 0.24
C TYR A 441 -6.23 -11.29 0.29
N TYR A 442 -6.34 -12.59 0.00
CA TYR A 442 -5.23 -13.53 0.16
C TYR A 442 -5.12 -14.58 -0.94
N GLY A 443 -6.13 -14.76 -1.78
CA GLY A 443 -6.01 -15.57 -2.99
C GLY A 443 -5.48 -14.78 -4.18
N VAL A 444 -4.82 -15.47 -5.10
CA VAL A 444 -4.50 -14.92 -6.41
C VAL A 444 -5.65 -15.25 -7.34
N HIS A 445 -6.29 -14.22 -7.87
CA HIS A 445 -7.20 -14.37 -8.99
C HIS A 445 -6.51 -13.90 -10.26
N PHE A 446 -6.98 -14.36 -11.41
CA PHE A 446 -6.37 -14.00 -12.70
C PHE A 446 -7.39 -13.34 -13.63
N ALA A 447 -7.83 -12.11 -13.29
CA ALA A 447 -8.95 -11.44 -13.95
C ALA A 447 -8.79 -11.38 -15.49
N ALA A 448 -7.67 -10.86 -15.98
CA ALA A 448 -7.38 -10.80 -17.41
C ALA A 448 -7.35 -12.18 -18.08
N LYS A 449 -6.73 -13.19 -17.44
CA LYS A 449 -6.68 -14.56 -17.97
C LYS A 449 -8.06 -15.20 -18.07
N GLN A 450 -8.96 -14.94 -17.12
CA GLN A 450 -10.35 -15.44 -17.19
C GLN A 450 -11.08 -14.91 -18.43
N LEU A 451 -10.85 -13.65 -18.80
CA LEU A 451 -11.38 -13.06 -20.03
C LEU A 451 -10.54 -13.39 -21.28
N GLY A 452 -9.32 -13.89 -21.15
CA GLY A 452 -8.40 -14.11 -22.28
C GLY A 452 -7.86 -12.80 -22.85
N LEU A 453 -7.64 -11.80 -22.00
CA LEU A 453 -7.16 -10.49 -22.40
C LEU A 453 -5.63 -10.48 -22.52
N GLU A 454 -5.16 -9.80 -23.55
CA GLU A 454 -3.78 -9.37 -23.74
C GLU A 454 -3.69 -7.83 -23.68
N VAL A 455 -2.49 -7.29 -23.50
CA VAL A 455 -2.27 -5.84 -23.64
C VAL A 455 -2.69 -5.41 -25.05
N HIS A 456 -3.37 -4.26 -25.15
CA HIS A 456 -4.04 -3.73 -26.35
C HIS A 456 -5.34 -4.41 -26.78
N SER A 457 -5.82 -5.43 -26.06
CA SER A 457 -7.16 -5.97 -26.28
C SER A 457 -8.21 -4.87 -26.17
N GLN A 458 -9.10 -4.77 -27.16
CA GLN A 458 -10.23 -3.84 -27.15
C GLN A 458 -11.43 -4.48 -26.46
N ILE A 459 -11.84 -3.93 -25.32
CA ILE A 459 -13.01 -4.38 -24.56
C ILE A 459 -14.17 -3.42 -24.76
N PHE A 460 -15.40 -3.92 -24.65
CA PHE A 460 -16.59 -3.09 -24.65
C PHE A 460 -17.16 -2.94 -23.23
N ILE A 461 -17.48 -1.71 -22.85
CA ILE A 461 -18.06 -1.36 -21.55
C ILE A 461 -19.46 -0.77 -21.75
N SER A 462 -20.43 -1.30 -21.01
CA SER A 462 -21.81 -0.79 -21.02
C SER A 462 -22.41 -0.74 -19.62
N LYS A 463 -23.29 0.24 -19.39
CA LYS A 463 -24.08 0.33 -18.16
C LYS A 463 -25.21 -0.70 -18.13
N GLN A 464 -25.86 -0.89 -19.27
CA GLN A 464 -26.90 -1.89 -19.45
C GLN A 464 -26.30 -3.20 -19.99
N ASP A 465 -27.05 -4.28 -19.79
CA ASP A 465 -26.63 -5.65 -20.11
C ASP A 465 -26.21 -5.88 -21.56
#